data_AF-A0A3C0IMT7-F1
#
_entry.id   AF-A0A3C0IMT7-F1
#
_cell.length_a   1.000
_cell.length_b   1.000
_cell.length_c   1.000
_cell.angle_alpha   90.00
_cell.angle_beta   90.00
_cell.angle_gamma   90.00
#
_symmetry.space_group_name_H-M   'P 1'
#
loop_
_entity.id
_entity.type
_entity.pdbx_description
1 polymer ?
#
loop_
_entity_poly.entity_id
_entity_poly.type
_entity_poly.pdbx_seq_one_letter_code
_entity_poly.pdbx_strand_id
1 'polypeptide(L)'
;EFNLLQHALNIEDGLEGLRYNRIVIATDADVDGMHIRLLLMTFFLQFFPDLVKRGHVYILETPLFRVRNKQETIYCYDETEKQAAIKKLGKNPEITRFKGLGEISPGEFSRFISEEGMKLQPVLLEEGNHIQHLLEYYMGKNTQERQEFIIGNLRVELDLVDN
;
A
#
# COMPACT_ATOMS: atom_id res chain seq x y z
N GLU A 1 14.59 -2.86 18.87
CA GLU A 1 13.82 -2.15 17.82
C GLU A 1 12.34 -1.99 18.17
N PHE A 2 11.63 -3.04 18.61
CA PHE A 2 10.24 -2.94 19.09
C PHE A 2 9.99 -1.79 20.10
N ASN A 3 10.78 -1.74 21.17
CA ASN A 3 10.68 -0.69 22.19
C ASN A 3 10.96 0.71 21.62
N LEU A 4 11.83 0.83 20.62
CA LEU A 4 12.11 2.13 19.98
C LEU A 4 10.86 2.68 19.27
N LEU A 5 10.08 1.81 18.63
CA LEU A 5 8.83 2.22 18.01
C LEU A 5 7.78 2.60 19.06
N GLN A 6 7.69 1.87 20.17
CA GLN A 6 6.78 2.21 21.27
C GLN A 6 7.10 3.58 21.87
N HIS A 7 8.38 3.85 22.14
CA HIS A 7 8.82 5.17 22.60
C HIS A 7 8.59 6.25 21.53
N ALA A 8 8.89 5.96 20.26
CA ALA A 8 8.72 6.92 19.17
C ALA A 8 7.26 7.34 18.98
N LEU A 9 6.32 6.39 19.13
CA LEU A 9 4.89 6.64 19.08
C LEU A 9 4.32 7.13 20.42
N ASN A 10 5.05 6.95 21.52
CA ASN A 10 4.62 7.22 22.91
C ASN A 10 3.37 6.42 23.30
N ILE A 11 3.48 5.10 23.17
CA ILE A 11 2.36 4.15 23.39
C ILE A 11 2.65 3.12 24.50
N GLU A 12 3.60 3.40 25.38
CA GLU A 12 4.02 2.47 26.44
C GLU A 12 2.94 2.26 27.50
N ASP A 13 2.29 3.36 27.90
CA ASP A 13 1.24 3.38 28.93
C ASP A 13 -0.18 3.47 28.32
N GLY A 14 -0.30 3.31 27.01
CA GLY A 14 -1.57 3.43 26.26
C GLY A 14 -1.53 4.51 25.17
N LEU A 15 -2.68 4.75 24.54
CA LEU A 15 -2.77 5.60 23.33
C LEU A 15 -3.05 7.09 23.60
N GLU A 16 -3.20 7.50 24.86
CA GLU A 16 -3.49 8.91 25.21
C GLU A 16 -2.35 9.86 24.84
N GLY A 17 -1.11 9.37 24.89
CA GLY A 17 0.09 10.13 24.58
C GLY A 17 0.55 10.07 23.12
N LEU A 18 -0.25 9.49 22.21
CA LEU A 18 0.16 9.17 20.84
C LEU A 18 0.77 10.38 20.12
N ARG A 19 2.04 10.29 19.72
CA ARG A 19 2.78 11.39 19.07
C ARG A 19 2.38 11.62 17.62
N TYR A 20 1.91 10.58 16.94
CA TYR A 20 1.55 10.62 15.54
C TYR A 20 0.15 10.03 15.35
N ASN A 21 -0.81 10.88 14.98
CA ASN A 21 -2.19 10.43 14.77
C ASN A 21 -2.35 9.55 13.52
N ARG A 22 -1.40 9.60 12.58
CA ARG A 22 -1.39 8.78 11.36
C ARG A 22 -0.04 8.11 11.21
N ILE A 23 -0.07 6.79 11.08
CA ILE A 23 1.04 5.93 10.69
C ILE A 23 0.78 5.53 9.25
N VAL A 24 1.61 6.00 8.34
CA VAL A 24 1.44 5.78 6.89
C VAL A 24 2.53 4.84 6.40
N ILE A 25 2.11 3.68 5.88
CA ILE A 25 2.96 2.68 5.25
C ILE A 25 3.08 3.03 3.77
N ALA A 26 4.28 3.45 3.35
CA ALA A 26 4.62 3.70 1.95
C ALA A 26 5.56 2.60 1.46
N THR A 27 5.13 1.85 0.45
CA THR A 27 5.91 0.77 -0.19
C THR A 27 5.80 0.88 -1.70
N ASP A 28 6.73 0.26 -2.41
CA ASP A 28 6.67 0.12 -3.86
C ASP A 28 5.40 -0.63 -4.31
N ALA A 29 4.99 -0.39 -5.56
CA ALA A 29 3.80 -0.97 -6.17
C ALA A 29 4.10 -2.29 -6.91
N ASP A 30 5.15 -2.99 -6.48
CA ASP A 30 5.58 -4.27 -7.00
C ASP A 30 5.32 -5.41 -5.99
N VAL A 31 5.70 -6.63 -6.37
CA VAL A 31 5.46 -7.84 -5.57
C VAL A 31 6.19 -7.80 -4.22
N ASP A 32 7.40 -7.22 -4.18
CA ASP A 32 8.20 -7.12 -2.98
C ASP A 32 7.65 -6.05 -2.03
N GLY A 33 7.19 -4.91 -2.58
CA GLY A 33 6.47 -3.87 -1.86
C GLY A 33 5.17 -4.38 -1.25
N MET A 34 4.41 -5.21 -1.96
CA MET A 34 3.22 -5.89 -1.42
C MET A 34 3.58 -6.83 -0.25
N HIS A 35 4.68 -7.57 -0.34
CA HIS A 35 5.16 -8.41 0.75
C HIS A 35 5.58 -7.60 1.98
N ILE A 36 6.37 -6.53 1.81
CA ILE A 36 6.76 -5.63 2.91
C ILE A 36 5.52 -5.03 3.58
N ARG A 37 4.55 -4.58 2.77
CA ARG A 37 3.28 -4.03 3.25
C ARG A 37 2.54 -5.03 4.13
N LEU A 38 2.44 -6.28 3.69
CA LEU A 38 1.79 -7.34 4.47
C LEU A 38 2.51 -7.60 5.80
N LEU A 39 3.85 -7.67 5.80
CA LEU A 39 4.64 -7.87 7.03
C LEU A 39 4.44 -6.73 8.03
N LEU A 40 4.45 -5.48 7.57
CA LEU A 40 4.20 -4.31 8.42
C LEU A 40 2.77 -4.29 8.96
N MET A 41 1.78 -4.59 8.11
CA MET A 41 0.39 -4.71 8.54
C MET A 41 0.24 -5.78 9.63
N THR A 42 0.79 -6.98 9.41
CA THR A 42 0.79 -8.05 10.41
C THR A 42 1.45 -7.62 11.71
N PHE A 43 2.59 -6.93 11.62
CA PHE A 43 3.28 -6.42 12.80
C PHE A 43 2.37 -5.47 13.61
N PHE A 44 1.73 -4.49 12.97
CA PHE A 44 0.80 -3.60 13.67
C PHE A 44 -0.43 -4.34 14.21
N LEU A 45 -0.98 -5.30 13.47
CA LEU A 45 -2.12 -6.10 13.91
C LEU A 45 -1.79 -6.99 15.11
N GLN A 46 -0.59 -7.56 15.15
CA GLN A 46 -0.18 -8.48 16.21
C GLN A 46 0.25 -7.75 17.48
N PHE A 47 1.06 -6.70 17.34
CA PHE A 47 1.67 -6.05 18.49
C PHE A 47 0.98 -4.76 18.92
N PHE A 48 0.29 -4.08 18.00
CA PHE A 48 -0.40 -2.81 18.26
C PHE A 48 -1.83 -2.77 17.68
N PRO A 49 -2.68 -3.80 17.95
CA PRO A 49 -3.99 -3.90 17.35
C PRO A 49 -4.88 -2.68 17.62
N ASP A 50 -4.69 -2.01 18.75
CA ASP A 50 -5.48 -0.83 19.10
C ASP A 50 -5.19 0.37 18.20
N LEU A 51 -3.98 0.49 17.64
CA LEU A 51 -3.67 1.51 16.63
C LEU A 51 -4.48 1.27 15.35
N VAL A 52 -4.61 0.01 14.94
CA VAL A 52 -5.38 -0.36 13.75
C VAL A 52 -6.88 -0.18 14.01
N LYS A 53 -7.39 -0.68 15.14
CA LYS A 53 -8.81 -0.56 15.52
C LYS A 53 -9.29 0.88 15.63
N ARG A 54 -8.43 1.78 16.10
CA ARG A 54 -8.74 3.22 16.20
C ARG A 54 -8.48 3.99 14.90
N GLY A 55 -8.08 3.30 13.84
CA GLY A 55 -7.93 3.88 12.50
C GLY A 55 -6.70 4.77 12.34
N HIS A 56 -5.60 4.48 13.06
CA HIS A 56 -4.36 5.26 12.95
C HIS A 56 -3.40 4.74 11.86
N VAL A 57 -3.62 3.55 11.32
CA VAL A 57 -2.71 2.92 10.34
C VAL A 57 -3.29 3.00 8.94
N TYR A 58 -2.49 3.50 8.00
CA TYR A 58 -2.86 3.74 6.61
C TYR A 58 -1.80 3.21 5.66
N ILE A 59 -2.21 2.92 4.43
CA ILE A 59 -1.33 2.65 3.30
C ILE A 59 -1.34 3.90 2.41
N LEU A 60 -0.16 4.38 2.03
CA LEU A 60 -0.02 5.41 1.01
C LEU A 60 -0.26 4.80 -0.36
N GLU A 61 -1.24 5.32 -1.09
CA GLU A 61 -1.38 5.01 -2.51
C GLU A 61 -0.50 5.93 -3.34
N THR A 62 0.26 5.35 -4.25
CA THR A 62 1.08 6.08 -5.23
C THR A 62 0.63 5.75 -6.64
N PRO A 63 0.74 6.69 -7.58
CA PRO A 63 0.31 6.44 -8.95
C PRO A 63 1.14 5.33 -9.60
N LEU A 64 0.48 4.50 -10.40
CA LEU A 64 1.11 3.45 -11.21
C LEU A 64 1.58 4.00 -12.56
N PHE A 65 0.93 5.06 -13.04
CA PHE A 65 1.26 5.67 -14.31
C PHE A 65 1.27 7.19 -14.23
N ARG A 66 2.06 7.81 -15.12
CA ARG A 66 2.01 9.22 -15.45
C ARG A 66 1.76 9.35 -16.94
N VAL A 67 0.69 10.04 -17.31
CA VAL A 67 0.35 10.34 -18.70
C VAL A 67 0.45 11.85 -18.89
N ARG A 68 1.27 12.32 -19.82
CA ARG A 68 1.50 13.76 -20.00
C ARG A 68 1.63 14.18 -21.45
N ASN A 69 1.28 15.43 -21.73
CA ASN A 69 1.60 16.11 -22.98
C ASN A 69 2.34 17.43 -22.67
N LYS A 70 2.47 18.33 -23.64
CA LYS A 70 3.17 19.61 -23.45
C LYS A 70 2.48 20.58 -22.47
N GLN A 71 1.20 20.35 -22.15
CA GLN A 71 0.35 21.28 -21.42
C GLN A 71 -0.07 20.72 -20.06
N GLU A 72 -0.35 19.42 -19.96
CA GLU A 72 -0.94 18.78 -18.79
C GLU A 72 -0.22 17.47 -18.44
N THR A 73 -0.14 17.17 -17.14
CA THR A 73 0.36 15.90 -16.59
C THR A 73 -0.70 15.30 -15.67
N ILE A 74 -1.03 14.03 -15.89
CA ILE A 74 -2.06 13.30 -15.15
C ILE A 74 -1.41 12.06 -14.52
N TYR A 75 -1.56 11.91 -13.20
CA TYR A 75 -1.12 10.73 -12.46
C TYR A 75 -2.30 9.76 -12.30
N CYS A 76 -2.07 8.50 -12.64
CA CYS A 76 -3.11 7.47 -12.71
C CYS A 76 -2.75 6.33 -11.73
N TYR A 77 -3.73 5.88 -10.96
CA TYR A 77 -3.61 4.89 -9.90
C TYR A 77 -4.05 3.50 -10.33
N ASP A 78 -4.74 3.41 -11.47
CA ASP A 78 -5.10 2.14 -12.10
C ASP A 78 -5.08 2.25 -13.63
N GLU A 79 -5.30 1.12 -14.28
CA GLU A 79 -5.35 1.02 -15.74
C GLU A 79 -6.54 1.80 -16.33
N THR A 80 -7.66 1.90 -15.62
CA THR A 80 -8.86 2.62 -16.08
C THR A 80 -8.60 4.12 -16.15
N GLU A 81 -7.96 4.68 -15.12
CA GLU A 81 -7.51 6.06 -15.07
C GLU A 81 -6.47 6.33 -16.18
N LYS A 82 -5.55 5.39 -16.44
CA LYS A 82 -4.57 5.50 -17.54
C LYS A 82 -5.28 5.65 -18.89
N GLN A 83 -6.24 4.77 -19.18
CA GLN A 83 -6.99 4.82 -20.44
C GLN A 83 -7.82 6.12 -20.57
N ALA A 84 -8.41 6.59 -19.47
CA ALA A 84 -9.12 7.86 -19.45
C ALA A 84 -8.18 9.05 -19.72
N ALA A 85 -6.99 9.06 -19.11
CA ALA A 85 -5.98 10.10 -19.30
C ALA A 85 -5.44 10.13 -20.74
N ILE A 86 -5.20 8.97 -21.35
CA ILE A 86 -4.79 8.88 -22.77
C ILE A 86 -5.86 9.49 -23.68
N LYS A 87 -7.14 9.13 -23.46
CA LYS A 87 -8.27 9.69 -24.25
C LYS A 87 -8.39 11.21 -24.08
N LYS A 88 -8.20 11.71 -22.85
CA LYS A 88 -8.27 13.15 -22.54
C LYS A 88 -7.13 13.93 -23.20
N LEU A 89 -5.90 13.43 -23.14
CA LEU A 89 -4.72 14.16 -23.62
C LEU A 89 -4.51 14.06 -25.14
N GLY A 90 -5.24 13.19 -25.83
CA GLY A 90 -5.34 13.16 -27.29
C GLY A 90 -4.11 12.55 -27.96
N LYS A 91 -3.53 13.22 -28.96
CA LYS A 91 -2.48 12.63 -29.81
C LYS A 91 -1.14 12.47 -29.07
N ASN A 92 -0.66 11.22 -29.01
CA ASN A 92 0.66 10.79 -28.56
C ASN A 92 1.10 11.37 -27.21
N PRO A 93 0.34 11.14 -26.12
CA PRO A 93 0.82 11.45 -24.78
C PRO A 93 2.04 10.59 -24.44
N GLU A 94 2.97 11.15 -23.68
CA GLU A 94 4.06 10.42 -23.05
C GLU A 94 3.50 9.66 -21.85
N ILE A 95 3.69 8.33 -21.84
CA ILE A 95 3.23 7.44 -20.77
C ILE A 95 4.47 6.89 -20.04
N THR A 96 4.53 7.10 -18.74
CA THR A 96 5.52 6.51 -17.83
C THR A 96 4.79 5.56 -16.88
N ARG A 97 5.28 4.33 -16.71
CA ARG A 97 4.85 3.42 -15.64
C ARG A 97 5.85 3.51 -14.50
N PHE A 98 5.38 3.71 -13.28
CA PHE A 98 6.20 3.66 -12.08
C PHE A 98 6.22 2.22 -11.56
N LYS A 99 7.42 1.65 -11.39
CA LYS A 99 7.58 0.32 -10.79
C LYS A 99 7.82 0.37 -9.29
N GLY A 100 8.48 1.42 -8.83
CA GLY A 100 8.80 1.64 -7.42
C GLY A 100 8.86 3.12 -7.06
N LEU A 101 8.87 3.41 -5.77
CA LEU A 101 8.90 4.77 -5.25
C LEU A 101 10.20 5.50 -5.64
N GLY A 102 11.29 4.76 -5.83
CA GLY A 102 12.58 5.30 -6.26
C GLY A 102 12.57 5.91 -7.67
N GLU A 103 11.59 5.58 -8.51
CA GLU A 103 11.42 6.18 -9.85
C GLU A 103 10.66 7.52 -9.81
N ILE A 104 10.09 7.86 -8.65
CA ILE A 104 9.35 9.10 -8.45
C ILE A 104 10.33 10.17 -7.94
N SER A 105 10.41 11.28 -8.65
CA SER A 105 11.27 12.38 -8.23
C SER A 105 10.78 13.00 -6.90
N PRO A 106 11.66 13.55 -6.04
CA PRO A 106 11.25 14.14 -4.76
C PRO A 106 10.19 15.25 -4.91
N GLY A 107 10.25 16.02 -5.99
CA GLY A 107 9.26 17.06 -6.29
C GLY A 107 7.90 16.54 -6.73
N GLU A 108 7.84 15.31 -7.28
CA GLU A 108 6.57 14.61 -7.55
C GLU A 108 6.07 13.94 -6.28
N PHE A 109 6.96 13.25 -5.56
CA PHE A 109 6.60 12.54 -4.33
C PHE A 109 6.05 13.47 -3.26
N SER A 110 6.60 14.68 -3.12
CA SER A 110 6.09 15.70 -2.19
C SER A 110 4.62 16.06 -2.42
N ARG A 111 4.13 15.97 -3.67
CA ARG A 111 2.72 16.19 -4.01
C ARG A 111 1.83 15.04 -3.54
N PHE A 112 2.36 13.82 -3.50
CA PHE A 112 1.63 12.63 -3.05
C PHE A 112 1.60 12.51 -1.52
N ILE A 113 2.39 13.31 -0.82
CA ILE A 113 2.39 13.38 0.65
C ILE A 113 1.93 14.75 1.17
N SER A 114 1.37 15.60 0.32
CA SER A 114 0.78 16.88 0.74
C SER A 114 -0.63 16.66 1.27
N GLU A 115 -1.16 17.61 2.05
CA GLU A 115 -2.53 17.52 2.58
C GLU A 115 -3.60 17.39 1.50
N GLU A 116 -3.38 17.98 0.32
CA GLU A 116 -4.32 17.99 -0.80
C GLU A 116 -4.16 16.77 -1.72
N GLY A 117 -2.93 16.28 -1.91
CA GLY A 117 -2.62 15.24 -2.89
C GLY A 117 -2.46 13.84 -2.31
N MET A 118 -2.41 13.71 -0.98
CA MET A 118 -2.23 12.42 -0.32
C MET A 118 -3.47 11.55 -0.43
N LYS A 119 -3.31 10.38 -1.05
CA LYS A 119 -4.32 9.31 -1.08
C LYS A 119 -3.95 8.24 -0.07
N LEU A 120 -4.79 8.06 0.95
CA LEU A 120 -4.59 7.09 2.02
C LEU A 120 -5.69 6.04 2.01
N GLN A 121 -5.29 4.77 2.03
CA GLN A 121 -6.18 3.66 2.29
C GLN A 121 -6.08 3.25 3.77
N PRO A 122 -7.15 3.35 4.57
CA PRO A 122 -7.11 2.93 5.96
C PRO A 122 -6.99 1.40 6.07
N VAL A 123 -6.17 0.92 7.00
CA VAL A 123 -6.14 -0.49 7.35
C VAL A 123 -7.30 -0.76 8.31
N LEU A 124 -8.33 -1.43 7.82
CA LEU A 124 -9.53 -1.74 8.60
C LEU A 124 -9.43 -3.15 9.16
N LEU A 125 -9.89 -3.30 10.41
CA LEU A 125 -10.07 -4.60 11.04
C LEU A 125 -11.56 -4.93 11.05
N GLU A 126 -11.97 -6.00 10.37
CA GLU A 126 -13.33 -6.52 10.51
C GLU A 126 -13.55 -7.08 11.92
N GLU A 127 -14.74 -6.88 12.48
CA GLU A 127 -15.07 -7.33 13.84
C GLU A 127 -15.16 -8.88 13.90
N GLY A 128 -14.26 -9.51 14.67
CA GLY A 128 -14.34 -10.95 14.98
C GLY A 128 -12.99 -11.60 15.33
N ASN A 129 -13.05 -12.85 15.84
CA ASN A 129 -11.87 -13.68 16.18
C ASN A 129 -11.03 -14.12 14.96
N HIS A 130 -11.38 -13.66 13.76
CA HIS A 130 -10.79 -14.12 12.51
C HIS A 130 -9.34 -13.67 12.32
N ILE A 131 -8.94 -12.52 12.89
CA ILE A 131 -7.60 -11.98 12.62
C ILE A 131 -6.48 -12.88 13.14
N GLN A 132 -6.63 -13.42 14.36
CA GLN A 132 -5.63 -14.29 14.96
C GLN A 132 -5.45 -15.56 14.13
N HIS A 133 -6.55 -16.18 13.70
CA HIS A 133 -6.53 -17.33 12.82
C HIS A 133 -5.94 -17.03 11.44
N LEU A 134 -6.24 -15.87 10.85
CA LEU A 134 -5.66 -15.45 9.57
C LEU A 134 -4.15 -15.26 9.71
N LEU A 135 -3.69 -14.59 10.78
CA LEU A 135 -2.26 -14.41 11.05
C LEU A 135 -1.56 -15.75 11.29
N GLU A 136 -2.15 -16.65 12.08
CA GLU A 136 -1.63 -18.00 12.29
C GLU A 136 -1.54 -18.79 10.99
N TYR A 137 -2.54 -18.69 10.11
CA TYR A 137 -2.54 -19.38 8.83
C TYR A 137 -1.47 -18.84 7.87
N TYR A 138 -1.44 -17.52 7.67
CA TYR A 138 -0.56 -16.90 6.67
C TYR A 138 0.90 -16.79 7.15
N MET A 139 1.14 -16.68 8.46
CA MET A 139 2.47 -16.47 9.05
C MET A 139 2.97 -17.63 9.91
N GLY A 140 2.18 -18.70 10.09
CA GLY A 140 2.52 -19.85 10.92
C GLY A 140 3.44 -20.87 10.25
N LYS A 141 3.50 -22.08 10.83
CA LYS A 141 4.39 -23.17 10.38
C LYS A 141 3.74 -24.15 9.38
N ASN A 142 2.50 -23.90 8.97
CA ASN A 142 1.72 -24.74 8.06
C ASN A 142 2.09 -24.54 6.58
N THR A 143 3.38 -24.74 6.25
CA THR A 143 3.92 -24.50 4.90
C THR A 143 3.18 -25.29 3.81
N GLN A 144 2.87 -26.57 4.06
CA GLN A 144 2.21 -27.42 3.07
C GLN A 144 0.81 -26.91 2.71
N GLU A 145 -0.01 -26.58 3.71
CA GLU A 145 -1.38 -26.06 3.50
C GLU A 145 -1.36 -24.74 2.74
N ARG A 146 -0.43 -23.83 3.08
CA ARG A 146 -0.28 -22.57 2.36
C ARG A 146 0.13 -22.80 0.90
N GLN A 147 1.04 -23.74 0.66
CA GLN A 147 1.47 -24.07 -0.69
C GLN A 147 0.29 -24.59 -1.52
N GLU A 148 -0.49 -25.52 -0.98
CA GLU A 148 -1.69 -26.06 -1.63
C GLU A 148 -2.72 -24.96 -1.91
N PHE A 149 -2.95 -24.06 -0.94
CA PHE A 149 -3.84 -22.92 -1.13
C PHE A 149 -3.36 -21.97 -2.24
N ILE A 150 -2.07 -21.64 -2.28
CA ILE A 150 -1.50 -20.78 -3.32
C ILE A 150 -1.66 -21.45 -4.69
N ILE A 151 -1.37 -22.74 -4.81
CA ILE A 151 -1.52 -23.48 -6.08
C ILE A 151 -2.99 -23.50 -6.51
N GLY A 152 -3.92 -23.76 -5.59
CA GLY A 152 -5.35 -23.81 -5.90
C GLY A 152 -5.98 -22.47 -6.26
N ASN A 153 -5.35 -21.36 -5.84
CA ASN A 153 -5.84 -19.99 -6.08
C ASN A 153 -4.96 -19.19 -7.04
N LEU A 154 -3.94 -19.82 -7.65
CA LEU A 154 -3.02 -19.14 -8.54
C LEU A 154 -3.79 -18.58 -9.74
N ARG A 155 -3.90 -17.25 -9.79
CA ARG A 155 -4.42 -16.55 -10.97
C ARG A 155 -3.25 -16.32 -11.91
N VAL A 156 -3.27 -16.98 -13.06
CA VAL A 156 -2.32 -16.69 -14.13
C VAL A 156 -2.84 -15.45 -14.85
N GLU A 157 -2.25 -14.30 -14.54
CA GLU A 157 -2.39 -13.13 -15.39
C GLU A 157 -1.69 -13.46 -16.71
N LEU A 158 -2.48 -13.74 -17.74
CA LEU A 158 -1.97 -13.79 -19.10
C LEU A 158 -1.60 -12.36 -19.45
N ASP A 159 -0.30 -12.07 -19.55
CA ASP A 159 0.17 -10.87 -20.24
C ASP A 159 -0.44 -10.92 -21.64
N LEU A 160 -1.50 -10.16 -21.86
CA LEU A 160 -2.01 -9.89 -23.19
C LEU A 160 -0.93 -9.06 -23.87
N VAL A 161 -0.01 -9.74 -24.56
CA VAL A 161 0.92 -9.10 -25.47
C VAL A 161 0.04 -8.38 -26.50
N ASP A 162 -0.03 -7.06 -26.39
CA ASP A 162 -0.70 -6.21 -27.37
C ASP A 162 -0.12 -6.53 -28.76
N ASN A 163 -0.94 -7.15 -29.62
CA ASN A 163 -0.66 -7.35 -31.04
C ASN A 163 -0.82 -6.05 -31.82
#